data_AF-A0A7X7J415-F1
#
_entry.id   AF-A0A7X7J415-F1
#
_cell.length_a   1.000
_cell.length_b   1.000
_cell.length_c   1.000
_cell.angle_alpha   90.00
_cell.angle_beta   90.00
_cell.angle_gamma   90.00
#
_symmetry.space_group_name_H-M   'P 1'
#
loop_
_entity.id
_entity.type
_entity.pdbx_description
1 polymer ?
#
loop_
_entity_poly.entity_id
_entity_poly.type
_entity_poly.pdbx_seq_one_letter_code
_entity_poly.pdbx_strand_id
1 'polypeptide(L)'
;MTAKELYVNVLLPLPLPEFFTYAVPALLENEVAVGKRVLVPFGKHKFYSAIIYSIHHDKPANYQTKDILSVLDEVPLVNDKQLALWIWIADYYMCTYGEVMAVALPSAFKLASETRIALHPDYDGEISHLSHKEVRIVESLVDNKTLTIKQIEQITQQARVLPFIKNLIEKGIVFFSEEIDAKYKTRTVTFICLNQLYQEDESRLNEVFETLEKTKRTQKQSDALLYFLSLLQQQKDVFIRKSELLSSERINESQLQALLKKGILEKHDKTLSR
;
A
#
# COMPACT_ATOMS: atom_id res chain seq x y z
N MET A 1 40.22 20.78 -11.49
CA MET A 1 39.58 19.56 -12.01
C MET A 1 38.11 19.65 -11.64
N THR A 2 37.22 19.86 -12.61
CA THR A 2 35.78 19.85 -12.38
C THR A 2 35.36 18.42 -12.02
N ALA A 3 34.75 18.25 -10.84
CA ALA A 3 34.21 16.96 -10.42
C ALA A 3 33.24 16.45 -11.51
N LYS A 4 33.40 15.18 -11.91
CA LYS A 4 32.62 14.60 -13.00
C LYS A 4 31.23 14.27 -12.44
N GLU A 5 30.23 15.10 -12.75
CA GLU A 5 28.86 14.93 -12.27
C GLU A 5 28.35 13.51 -12.59
N LEU A 6 27.75 12.85 -11.61
CA LEU A 6 27.18 11.50 -11.72
C LEU A 6 25.67 11.60 -11.96
N TYR A 7 25.16 10.75 -12.84
CA TYR A 7 23.77 10.74 -13.27
C TYR A 7 23.19 9.33 -13.19
N VAL A 8 21.89 9.25 -12.95
CA VAL A 8 21.12 7.99 -12.98
C VAL A 8 19.94 8.10 -13.92
N ASN A 9 19.74 7.07 -14.74
CA ASN A 9 18.48 6.84 -15.43
C ASN A 9 17.59 5.99 -14.57
N VAL A 10 16.35 6.41 -14.38
CA VAL A 10 15.41 5.73 -13.48
C VAL A 10 14.13 5.30 -14.18
N LEU A 11 13.59 4.15 -13.75
CA LEU A 11 12.22 3.74 -14.03
C LEU A 11 11.28 4.34 -13.00
N LEU A 12 10.27 5.06 -13.47
CA LEU A 12 9.17 5.55 -12.66
C LEU A 12 7.96 4.62 -12.83
N PRO A 13 7.14 4.38 -11.79
CA PRO A 13 5.93 3.57 -11.90
C PRO A 13 4.78 4.36 -12.58
N LEU A 14 5.07 4.89 -13.78
CA LEU A 14 4.21 5.76 -14.58
C LEU A 14 4.27 5.34 -16.05
N PRO A 15 3.20 5.54 -16.84
CA PRO A 15 3.18 5.18 -18.25
C PRO A 15 3.99 6.18 -19.09
N LEU A 16 5.32 6.09 -19.02
CA LEU A 16 6.27 7.00 -19.67
C LEU A 16 7.08 6.25 -20.74
N PRO A 17 7.32 6.87 -21.91
CA PRO A 17 7.97 6.19 -23.03
C PRO A 17 9.47 5.99 -22.84
N GLU A 18 10.12 6.78 -21.98
CA GLU A 18 11.57 6.77 -21.80
C GLU A 18 11.96 6.81 -20.31
N PHE A 19 13.21 6.46 -20.02
CA PHE A 19 13.82 6.67 -18.72
C PHE A 19 14.02 8.17 -18.45
N PHE A 20 13.98 8.54 -17.17
CA PHE A 20 14.29 9.91 -16.75
C PHE A 20 15.66 9.98 -16.11
N THR A 21 16.45 10.98 -16.51
CA THR A 21 17.78 11.21 -15.95
C THR A 21 17.71 12.21 -14.80
N TYR A 22 18.35 11.84 -13.69
CA TYR A 22 18.55 12.68 -12.52
C TYR A 22 20.03 12.79 -12.19
N ALA A 23 20.44 13.94 -11.65
CA ALA A 23 21.77 14.11 -11.10
C ALA A 23 21.86 13.45 -9.72
N VAL A 24 23.03 12.92 -9.39
CA VAL A 24 23.33 12.34 -8.09
C VAL A 24 24.14 13.35 -7.27
N PRO A 25 23.61 13.84 -6.14
CA PRO A 25 24.39 14.67 -5.22
C PRO A 25 25.62 13.91 -4.71
N ALA A 26 26.75 14.61 -4.51
CA ALA A 26 28.02 14.03 -4.08
C ALA A 26 27.90 13.13 -2.83
N LEU A 27 27.01 13.49 -1.89
CA LEU A 27 26.77 12.74 -0.66
C LEU A 27 26.17 11.35 -0.90
N LEU A 28 25.46 11.14 -2.03
CA LEU A 28 24.74 9.92 -2.35
C LEU A 28 25.48 9.04 -3.39
N GLU A 29 26.63 9.49 -3.92
CA GLU A 29 27.35 8.79 -4.99
C GLU A 29 27.75 7.36 -4.60
N ASN A 30 28.09 7.13 -3.33
CA ASN A 30 28.47 5.80 -2.84
C ASN A 30 27.28 4.88 -2.52
N GLU A 31 26.07 5.44 -2.47
CA GLU A 31 24.86 4.70 -2.11
C GLU A 31 24.08 4.19 -3.33
N VAL A 32 24.23 4.86 -4.48
CA VAL A 32 23.52 4.51 -5.71
C VAL A 32 24.06 3.20 -6.30
N ALA A 33 23.15 2.32 -6.70
CA ALA A 33 23.45 1.11 -7.43
C ALA A 33 22.27 0.76 -8.34
N VAL A 34 22.53 0.12 -9.48
CA VAL A 34 21.48 -0.39 -10.35
C VAL A 34 20.55 -1.32 -9.55
N GLY A 35 19.25 -1.19 -9.77
CA GLY A 35 18.23 -1.99 -9.08
C GLY A 35 17.80 -1.47 -7.71
N LYS A 36 18.46 -0.44 -7.15
CA LYS A 36 18.00 0.25 -5.94
C LYS A 36 16.90 1.25 -6.24
N ARG A 37 16.04 1.51 -5.25
CA ARG A 37 15.06 2.58 -5.30
C ARG A 37 15.68 3.92 -4.89
N VAL A 38 15.25 4.97 -5.57
CA VAL A 38 15.56 6.36 -5.26
C VAL A 38 14.29 7.19 -5.22
N LEU A 39 14.27 8.19 -4.35
CA LEU A 39 13.20 9.17 -4.29
C LEU A 39 13.51 10.31 -5.27
N VAL A 40 12.61 10.57 -6.22
CA VAL A 40 12.82 11.58 -7.25
C VAL A 40 11.63 12.53 -7.42
N PRO A 41 11.88 13.83 -7.72
CA PRO A 41 10.83 14.78 -8.06
C PRO A 41 10.38 14.61 -9.52
N PHE A 42 9.06 14.57 -9.77
CA PHE A 42 8.49 14.51 -11.12
C PHE A 42 7.34 15.50 -11.28
N GLY A 43 7.47 16.46 -12.20
CA GLY A 43 6.54 17.59 -12.30
C GLY A 43 6.71 18.65 -11.21
N LYS A 44 5.67 19.46 -10.94
CA LYS A 44 5.74 20.59 -9.99
C LYS A 44 5.68 20.17 -8.52
N HIS A 45 4.88 19.16 -8.17
CA HIS A 45 4.60 18.79 -6.76
C HIS A 45 4.43 17.28 -6.54
N LYS A 46 5.10 16.42 -7.32
CA LYS A 46 5.02 14.97 -7.13
C LYS A 46 6.39 14.36 -6.90
N PHE A 47 6.41 13.33 -6.05
CA PHE A 47 7.56 12.49 -5.77
C PHE A 47 7.19 11.06 -6.02
N TYR A 48 8.17 10.30 -6.48
CA TYR A 48 8.01 8.88 -6.75
C TYR A 48 9.23 8.13 -6.25
N SER A 49 8.99 6.91 -5.75
CA SER A 49 10.03 5.89 -5.69
C SER A 49 10.28 5.36 -7.10
N ALA A 50 11.49 5.54 -7.59
CA ALA A 50 11.94 5.10 -8.90
C ALA A 50 13.06 4.05 -8.76
N ILE A 51 13.23 3.13 -9.71
CA ILE A 51 14.33 2.16 -9.70
C ILE A 51 15.46 2.67 -10.59
N ILE A 52 16.71 2.66 -10.09
CA ILE A 52 17.88 2.98 -10.90
C ILE A 52 18.07 1.89 -11.97
N TYR A 53 18.00 2.28 -13.23
CA TYR A 53 18.28 1.42 -14.38
C TYR A 53 19.76 1.43 -14.77
N SER A 54 20.34 2.62 -14.84
CA SER A 54 21.76 2.80 -15.21
C SER A 54 22.37 4.02 -14.55
N ILE A 55 23.69 3.98 -14.39
CA ILE A 55 24.50 5.04 -13.79
C ILE A 55 25.51 5.48 -14.85
N HIS A 56 25.67 6.79 -15.06
CA HIS A 56 26.54 7.35 -16.11
C HIS A 56 27.04 8.75 -15.75
N HIS A 57 27.92 9.31 -16.58
CA HIS A 57 28.43 10.69 -16.43
C HIS A 57 27.95 11.63 -17.55
N ASP A 58 27.08 11.12 -18.42
CA ASP A 58 26.60 11.88 -19.58
C ASP A 58 25.45 12.80 -19.18
N LYS A 59 25.71 14.11 -19.12
CA LYS A 59 24.69 15.11 -18.85
C LYS A 59 23.70 15.22 -20.02
N PRO A 60 22.38 15.17 -19.77
CA PRO A 60 21.40 15.39 -20.82
C PRO A 60 21.55 16.76 -21.48
N ALA A 61 21.65 16.79 -22.80
CA ALA A 61 21.78 18.05 -23.56
C ALA A 61 20.45 18.83 -23.65
N ASN A 62 19.33 18.12 -23.55
CA ASN A 62 18.02 18.62 -23.97
C ASN A 62 17.18 19.19 -22.82
N TYR A 63 17.62 19.00 -21.57
CA TYR A 63 16.91 19.50 -20.40
C TYR A 63 17.81 19.59 -19.16
N GLN A 64 17.40 20.42 -18.21
CA GLN A 64 18.07 20.51 -16.91
C GLN A 64 17.61 19.36 -16.01
N THR A 65 18.55 18.53 -15.56
CA THR A 65 18.29 17.46 -14.60
C THR A 65 17.95 18.02 -13.23
N LYS A 66 17.02 17.37 -12.55
CA LYS A 66 16.83 17.53 -11.11
C LYS A 66 17.70 16.52 -10.37
N ASP A 67 17.91 16.76 -9.08
CA ASP A 67 18.65 15.83 -8.23
C ASP A 67 17.76 14.70 -7.71
N ILE A 68 18.34 13.51 -7.50
CA ILE A 68 17.72 12.51 -6.63
C ILE A 68 17.70 13.03 -5.18
N LEU A 69 16.64 12.72 -4.44
CA LEU A 69 16.46 13.20 -3.07
C LEU A 69 17.08 12.24 -2.05
N SER A 70 16.94 10.93 -2.26
CA SER A 70 17.44 9.88 -1.37
C SER A 70 17.57 8.56 -2.12
N VAL A 71 18.47 7.69 -1.65
CA VAL A 71 18.42 6.25 -1.91
C VAL A 71 17.55 5.61 -0.82
N LEU A 72 16.67 4.68 -1.18
CA LEU A 72 15.68 4.10 -0.27
C LEU A 72 16.03 2.67 0.18
N ASP A 73 17.05 2.05 -0.42
CA ASP A 73 17.45 0.67 -0.16
C ASP A 73 18.95 0.55 0.09
N GLU A 74 19.33 -0.27 1.08
CA GLU A 74 20.74 -0.61 1.35
C GLU A 74 21.32 -1.53 0.25
N VAL A 75 20.49 -2.42 -0.30
CA VAL A 75 20.85 -3.38 -1.35
C VAL A 75 19.88 -3.27 -2.54
N PRO A 76 20.29 -3.66 -3.77
CA PRO A 76 19.38 -3.67 -4.91
C PRO A 76 18.12 -4.50 -4.65
N LEU A 77 16.96 -3.87 -4.83
CA LEU A 77 15.66 -4.55 -4.70
C LEU A 77 15.39 -5.45 -5.91
N VAL A 78 15.89 -5.05 -7.08
CA VAL A 78 15.70 -5.73 -8.37
C VAL A 78 17.08 -6.00 -8.96
N ASN A 79 17.29 -7.18 -9.53
CA ASN A 79 18.55 -7.54 -10.19
C ASN A 79 18.51 -7.29 -11.71
N ASP A 80 19.68 -7.37 -12.35
CA ASP A 80 19.82 -7.12 -13.79
C ASP A 80 18.98 -8.04 -14.66
N LYS A 81 18.78 -9.31 -14.26
CA LYS A 81 17.94 -10.26 -15.01
C LYS A 81 16.47 -9.86 -14.98
N GLN A 82 15.99 -9.38 -13.84
CA GLN A 82 14.63 -8.86 -13.70
C GLN A 82 14.45 -7.57 -14.49
N LEU A 83 15.42 -6.65 -14.45
CA LEU A 83 15.38 -5.43 -15.27
C LEU A 83 15.35 -5.78 -16.76
N ALA A 84 16.22 -6.68 -17.21
CA ALA A 84 16.24 -7.13 -18.61
C ALA A 84 14.91 -7.78 -19.02
N LEU A 85 14.30 -8.57 -18.13
CA LEU A 85 12.97 -9.13 -18.35
C LEU A 85 11.90 -8.04 -18.47
N TRP A 86 11.95 -7.00 -17.63
CA TRP A 86 10.97 -5.91 -17.70
C TRP A 86 11.07 -5.13 -19.01
N ILE A 87 12.29 -4.85 -19.48
CA ILE A 87 12.51 -4.23 -20.79
C ILE A 87 11.95 -5.12 -21.89
N TRP A 88 12.26 -6.43 -21.87
CA TRP A 88 11.73 -7.37 -22.85
C TRP A 88 10.19 -7.42 -22.85
N ILE A 89 9.54 -7.44 -21.68
CA ILE A 89 8.07 -7.42 -21.57
C ILE A 89 7.51 -6.14 -22.19
N ALA A 90 8.08 -4.99 -21.83
CA ALA A 90 7.64 -3.69 -22.32
C ALA A 90 7.73 -3.62 -23.85
N ASP A 91 8.89 -4.00 -24.40
CA ASP A 91 9.13 -3.99 -25.84
C ASP A 91 8.23 -4.99 -26.58
N TYR A 92 8.09 -6.22 -26.07
CA TYR A 92 7.30 -7.27 -26.72
C TYR A 92 5.79 -7.00 -26.70
N TYR A 93 5.28 -6.52 -25.57
CA TYR A 93 3.85 -6.23 -25.39
C TYR A 93 3.47 -4.78 -25.68
N MET A 94 4.42 -3.98 -26.21
CA MET A 94 4.21 -2.58 -26.59
C MET A 94 3.61 -1.73 -25.45
N CYS A 95 4.08 -1.96 -24.23
CA CYS A 95 3.73 -1.16 -23.05
C CYS A 95 4.98 -0.44 -22.52
N THR A 96 4.80 0.43 -21.54
CA THR A 96 5.92 1.22 -21.01
C THR A 96 6.67 0.48 -19.89
N TYR A 97 7.96 0.79 -19.76
CA TYR A 97 8.80 0.22 -18.69
C TYR A 97 8.23 0.48 -17.29
N GLY A 98 7.61 1.65 -17.10
CA GLY A 98 6.99 2.03 -15.85
C GLY A 98 5.70 1.27 -15.53
N GLU A 99 4.91 0.89 -16.53
CA GLU A 99 3.74 0.02 -16.34
C GLU A 99 4.16 -1.38 -15.90
N VAL A 100 5.21 -1.94 -16.53
CA VAL A 100 5.77 -3.23 -16.13
C VAL A 100 6.29 -3.18 -14.69
N MET A 101 7.05 -2.16 -14.33
CA MET A 101 7.51 -1.93 -12.95
C MET A 101 6.34 -1.82 -11.97
N ALA A 102 5.29 -1.06 -12.33
CA ALA A 102 4.13 -0.84 -11.48
C ALA A 102 3.37 -2.13 -11.16
N VAL A 103 3.38 -3.11 -12.06
CA VAL A 103 2.77 -4.43 -11.84
C VAL A 103 3.74 -5.39 -11.14
N ALA A 104 5.02 -5.37 -11.52
CA ALA A 104 6.03 -6.29 -11.00
C ALA A 104 6.37 -6.05 -9.52
N LEU A 105 6.34 -4.79 -9.07
CA LEU A 105 6.65 -4.46 -7.68
C LEU A 105 5.42 -4.55 -6.76
N PRO A 106 5.55 -5.16 -5.56
CA PRO A 106 4.52 -5.08 -4.53
C PRO A 106 4.16 -3.64 -4.16
N SER A 107 2.93 -3.40 -3.72
CA SER A 107 2.43 -2.06 -3.35
C SER A 107 3.27 -1.37 -2.28
N ALA A 108 3.79 -2.12 -1.30
CA ALA A 108 4.64 -1.60 -0.24
C ALA A 108 5.96 -0.95 -0.75
N PHE A 109 6.38 -1.26 -1.98
CA PHE A 109 7.60 -0.71 -2.56
C PHE A 109 7.37 0.48 -3.49
N LYS A 110 6.10 0.87 -3.74
CA LYS A 110 5.70 1.93 -4.67
C LYS A 110 5.21 3.15 -3.87
N LEU A 111 6.11 4.12 -3.69
CA LEU A 111 5.80 5.41 -3.04
C LEU A 111 5.36 6.42 -4.11
N ALA A 112 4.19 7.05 -3.93
CA ALA A 112 3.61 8.05 -4.84
C ALA A 112 3.05 9.25 -4.05
N SER A 113 2.97 10.42 -4.69
CA SER A 113 2.71 11.78 -4.16
C SER A 113 1.52 12.02 -3.20
N GLU A 114 0.77 11.00 -2.81
CA GLU A 114 -0.11 11.02 -1.62
C GLU A 114 0.66 10.81 -0.32
N THR A 115 1.99 10.67 -0.41
CA THR A 115 2.89 10.44 0.70
C THR A 115 2.62 11.40 1.85
N ARG A 116 2.12 10.79 2.92
CA ARG A 116 1.89 11.40 4.20
C ARG A 116 3.13 11.24 5.05
N ILE A 117 3.52 12.32 5.71
CA ILE A 117 4.62 12.37 6.67
C ILE A 117 4.01 12.43 8.06
N ALA A 118 4.63 11.75 9.02
CA ALA A 118 4.24 11.71 10.43
C ALA A 118 5.48 11.84 11.33
N LEU A 119 5.28 12.17 12.60
CA LEU A 119 6.34 12.23 13.61
C LEU A 119 6.77 10.84 14.04
N HIS A 120 8.07 10.57 14.01
CA HIS A 120 8.61 9.27 14.40
C HIS A 120 8.14 8.89 15.81
N PRO A 121 7.68 7.65 16.06
CA PRO A 121 7.14 7.25 17.37
C PRO A 121 8.14 7.42 18.52
N ASP A 122 9.43 7.29 18.20
CA ASP A 122 10.53 7.41 19.16
C ASP A 122 11.10 8.83 19.24
N TYR A 123 10.49 9.82 18.56
CA TYR A 123 10.90 11.21 18.66
C TYR A 123 10.55 11.78 20.05
N ASP A 124 11.55 12.29 20.75
CA ASP A 124 11.48 12.78 22.13
C ASP A 124 10.98 14.23 22.26
N GLY A 125 10.69 14.89 21.14
CA GLY A 125 10.24 16.27 21.13
C GLY A 125 11.37 17.30 21.15
N GLU A 126 12.62 16.91 20.91
CA GLU A 126 13.75 17.84 20.95
C GLU A 126 13.82 18.75 19.69
N ILE A 127 13.54 20.04 19.89
CA ILE A 127 13.45 21.04 18.82
C ILE A 127 14.73 21.90 18.70
N SER A 128 15.67 21.77 19.65
CA SER A 128 16.90 22.58 19.82
C SER A 128 17.76 22.69 18.56
N HIS A 129 17.80 21.62 17.76
CA HIS A 129 18.66 21.46 16.59
C HIS A 129 17.93 21.69 15.26
N LEU A 130 16.72 22.24 15.33
CA LEU A 130 15.88 22.49 14.17
C LEU A 130 15.93 23.96 13.75
N SER A 131 15.97 24.18 12.44
CA SER A 131 15.76 25.52 11.91
C SER A 131 14.33 25.98 12.20
N HIS A 132 14.08 27.30 12.29
CA HIS A 132 12.72 27.86 12.46
C HIS A 132 11.67 27.29 11.50
N LYS A 133 12.09 26.80 10.33
CA LYS A 133 11.21 26.19 9.33
C LYS A 133 10.90 24.73 9.65
N GLU A 134 11.92 23.97 10.05
CA GLU A 134 11.77 22.57 10.51
C GLU A 134 10.88 22.51 11.75
N VAL A 135 11.06 23.45 12.69
CA VAL A 135 10.21 23.62 13.88
C VAL A 135 8.73 23.71 13.48
N ARG A 136 8.42 24.58 12.51
CA ARG A 136 7.04 24.82 12.07
C ARG A 136 6.42 23.60 11.39
N ILE A 137 7.22 22.78 10.69
CA ILE A 137 6.76 21.51 10.12
C ILE A 137 6.45 20.52 11.24
N VAL A 138 7.34 20.39 12.23
CA VAL A 138 7.17 19.51 13.39
C VAL A 138 5.95 19.90 14.21
N GLU A 139 5.79 21.18 14.57
CA GLU A 139 4.60 21.70 15.27
C GLU A 139 3.31 21.36 14.52
N SER A 140 3.31 21.56 13.19
CA SER A 140 2.15 21.25 12.36
C SER A 140 1.82 19.75 12.33
N LEU A 141 2.83 18.89 12.45
CA LEU A 141 2.68 17.43 12.52
C LEU A 141 2.25 16.95 13.93
N VAL A 142 2.56 17.70 14.99
CA VAL A 142 2.03 17.44 16.34
C VAL A 142 0.51 17.63 16.33
N ASP A 143 0.06 18.74 15.73
CA ASP A 143 -1.38 19.05 15.63
C ASP A 143 -2.11 18.14 14.64
N ASN A 144 -1.45 17.77 13.53
CA ASN A 144 -2.00 16.94 12.48
C ASN A 144 -1.22 15.63 12.39
N LYS A 145 -1.79 14.53 12.92
CA LYS A 145 -1.18 13.17 12.95
C LYS A 145 -0.42 12.77 11.67
N THR A 146 -0.90 13.20 10.50
CA THR A 146 -0.22 13.01 9.22
C THR A 146 -0.42 14.25 8.35
N LEU A 147 0.60 14.67 7.60
CA LEU A 147 0.51 15.73 6.61
C LEU A 147 1.05 15.28 5.26
N THR A 148 0.37 15.67 4.19
CA THR A 148 0.90 15.54 2.82
C THR A 148 1.91 16.65 2.53
N ILE A 149 2.82 16.40 1.58
CA ILE A 149 3.81 17.40 1.17
C ILE A 149 3.15 18.70 0.71
N LYS A 150 2.01 18.62 0.02
CA LYS A 150 1.22 19.78 -0.42
C LYS A 150 0.67 20.61 0.75
N GLN A 151 0.24 19.96 1.83
CA GLN A 151 -0.22 20.66 3.04
C GLN A 151 0.96 21.35 3.73
N ILE A 152 2.13 20.71 3.76
CA ILE A 152 3.34 21.31 4.32
C ILE A 152 3.76 22.55 3.51
N GLU A 153 3.71 22.49 2.17
CA GLU A 153 3.95 23.65 1.30
C GLU A 153 3.00 24.81 1.60
N GLN A 154 1.71 24.52 1.83
CA GLN A 154 0.70 25.53 2.16
C GLN A 154 0.91 26.16 3.55
N ILE A 155 1.22 25.34 4.56
CA ILE A 155 1.39 25.79 5.95
C ILE A 155 2.68 26.59 6.12
N THR A 156 3.75 26.16 5.46
CA THR A 156 5.06 26.84 5.48
C THR A 156 5.12 28.02 4.51
N GLN A 157 4.13 28.16 3.61
CA GLN A 157 4.07 29.14 2.52
C GLN A 157 5.32 29.11 1.61
N GLN A 158 5.88 27.91 1.38
CA GLN A 158 7.08 27.74 0.57
C GLN A 158 6.90 26.66 -0.48
N ALA A 159 7.35 26.94 -1.70
CA ALA A 159 7.37 25.97 -2.79
C ALA A 159 8.51 24.93 -2.67
N ARG A 160 9.41 25.08 -1.70
CA ARG A 160 10.64 24.27 -1.57
C ARG A 160 10.80 23.71 -0.17
N VAL A 161 9.86 22.85 0.24
CA VAL A 161 9.82 22.23 1.58
C VAL A 161 10.66 20.95 1.71
N LEU A 162 11.01 20.33 0.59
CA LEU A 162 11.67 19.02 0.55
C LEU A 162 13.01 18.95 1.25
N PRO A 163 13.90 19.95 1.17
CA PRO A 163 15.18 19.89 1.88
C PRO A 163 14.96 19.80 3.40
N PHE A 164 13.95 20.48 3.92
CA PHE A 164 13.60 20.42 5.35
C PHE A 164 13.00 19.07 5.72
N ILE A 165 12.12 18.51 4.88
CA ILE A 165 11.56 17.17 5.10
C ILE A 165 12.68 16.11 5.08
N LYS A 166 13.60 16.19 4.12
CA LYS A 166 14.75 15.29 4.04
C LYS A 166 15.62 15.36 5.30
N ASN A 167 16.00 16.57 5.72
CA ASN A 167 16.76 16.74 6.96
C ASN A 167 16.03 16.18 8.18
N LEU A 168 14.71 16.36 8.27
CA LEU A 168 13.90 15.82 9.36
C LEU A 168 13.85 14.28 9.35
N ILE A 169 13.86 13.65 8.18
CA ILE A 169 13.94 12.19 8.04
C ILE A 169 15.33 11.70 8.44
N GLU A 170 16.40 12.34 7.97
CA GLU A 170 17.78 11.99 8.31
C GLU A 170 18.06 12.12 9.82
N LYS A 171 17.42 13.10 10.47
CA LYS A 171 17.47 13.29 11.92
C LYS A 171 16.58 12.31 12.70
N GLY A 172 15.81 11.45 12.02
CA GLY A 172 14.90 10.49 12.65
C GLY A 172 13.67 11.12 13.31
N ILE A 173 13.31 12.35 12.95
CA ILE A 173 12.23 13.13 13.59
C ILE A 173 10.89 12.86 12.90
N VAL A 174 10.91 12.71 11.57
CA VAL A 174 9.72 12.41 10.78
C VAL A 174 9.96 11.19 9.90
N PHE A 175 8.91 10.47 9.57
CA PHE A 175 8.94 9.30 8.71
C PHE A 175 7.72 9.31 7.79
N PHE A 176 7.71 8.44 6.78
CA PHE A 176 6.56 8.31 5.88
C PHE A 176 5.48 7.45 6.53
N SER A 177 4.27 7.99 6.73
CA SER A 177 3.19 7.28 7.42
C SER A 177 2.72 6.02 6.68
N GLU A 178 3.01 5.91 5.39
CA GLU A 178 2.78 4.69 4.59
C GLU A 178 3.54 3.46 5.15
N GLU A 179 4.65 3.68 5.87
CA GLU A 179 5.42 2.62 6.55
C GLU A 179 4.66 2.01 7.74
N ILE A 180 3.75 2.76 8.38
CA ILE A 180 2.86 2.24 9.42
C ILE A 180 1.71 1.44 8.80
N ASP A 181 1.03 1.97 7.78
CA ASP A 181 -0.11 1.28 7.14
C ASP A 181 0.30 -0.04 6.48
N ALA A 182 1.50 -0.12 5.91
CA ALA A 182 2.04 -1.36 5.34
C ALA A 182 2.34 -2.43 6.41
N LYS A 183 2.75 -2.03 7.62
CA LYS A 183 2.94 -2.95 8.75
C LYS A 183 1.63 -3.37 9.43
N TYR A 184 0.57 -2.56 9.37
CA TYR A 184 -0.65 -2.77 10.17
C TYR A 184 -1.93 -3.12 9.41
N LYS A 185 -1.97 -3.02 8.08
CA LYS A 185 -3.17 -3.44 7.32
C LYS A 185 -3.19 -4.95 7.10
N THR A 186 -3.34 -5.70 8.19
CA THR A 186 -3.62 -7.13 8.12
C THR A 186 -4.92 -7.35 7.35
N ARG A 187 -4.88 -8.26 6.36
CA ARG A 187 -6.07 -8.64 5.59
C ARG A 187 -7.03 -9.41 6.52
N THR A 188 -8.13 -8.77 6.89
CA THR A 188 -9.23 -9.44 7.58
C THR A 188 -10.05 -10.23 6.56
N VAL A 189 -10.42 -11.46 6.91
CA VAL A 189 -11.36 -12.27 6.13
C VAL A 189 -12.58 -12.51 7.01
N THR A 190 -13.75 -12.19 6.48
CA THR A 190 -15.03 -12.41 7.16
C THR A 190 -15.43 -13.87 7.01
N PHE A 191 -15.54 -14.55 8.15
CA PHE A 191 -16.12 -15.87 8.29
C PHE A 191 -17.57 -15.75 8.76
N ILE A 192 -18.37 -16.75 8.41
CA ILE A 192 -19.76 -16.90 8.82
C ILE A 192 -19.88 -18.23 9.54
N CYS A 193 -20.47 -18.19 10.74
CA CYS A 193 -20.75 -19.37 11.54
C CYS A 193 -22.24 -19.40 11.92
N LEU A 194 -22.71 -20.58 12.33
CA LEU A 194 -24.00 -20.70 13.00
C LEU A 194 -23.91 -20.00 14.36
N ASN A 195 -24.97 -19.33 14.82
CA ASN A 195 -24.99 -18.77 16.18
C ASN A 195 -24.82 -19.89 17.22
N GLN A 196 -24.05 -19.63 18.29
CA GLN A 196 -23.80 -20.59 19.38
C GLN A 196 -25.10 -21.19 19.94
N LEU A 197 -26.18 -20.40 20.01
CA LEU A 197 -27.50 -20.86 20.48
C LEU A 197 -28.10 -22.02 19.67
N TYR A 198 -27.75 -22.15 18.38
CA TYR A 198 -28.21 -23.23 17.52
C TYR A 198 -27.16 -24.33 17.32
N GLN A 199 -25.92 -24.10 17.75
CA GLN A 199 -24.88 -25.12 17.77
C GLN A 199 -25.07 -26.10 18.95
N GLU A 200 -25.56 -25.60 20.08
CA GLU A 200 -25.69 -26.37 21.32
C GLU A 200 -27.05 -27.08 21.47
N ASP A 201 -28.08 -26.63 20.75
CA ASP A 201 -29.47 -27.10 20.90
C ASP A 201 -30.12 -27.37 19.53
N GLU A 202 -30.16 -28.64 19.12
CA GLU A 202 -30.78 -29.09 17.87
C GLU A 202 -32.28 -28.78 17.80
N SER A 203 -32.97 -28.70 18.94
CA SER A 203 -34.42 -28.44 18.98
C SER A 203 -34.72 -27.02 18.49
N ARG A 204 -33.89 -26.05 18.86
CA ARG A 204 -34.01 -24.65 18.39
C ARG A 204 -33.73 -24.51 16.91
N LEU A 205 -32.81 -25.31 16.38
CA LEU A 205 -32.53 -25.31 14.94
C LEU A 205 -33.75 -25.82 14.16
N ASN A 206 -34.43 -26.85 14.67
CA ASN A 206 -35.68 -27.36 14.07
C ASN A 206 -36.80 -26.31 14.10
N GLU A 207 -36.98 -25.58 15.20
CA GLU A 207 -37.97 -24.48 15.29
C GLU A 207 -37.68 -23.35 14.28
N VAL A 208 -36.40 -23.07 14.01
CA VAL A 208 -35.98 -22.13 12.97
C VAL A 208 -36.40 -22.63 11.59
N PHE A 209 -36.19 -23.91 11.28
CA PHE A 209 -36.64 -24.50 10.02
C PHE A 209 -38.15 -24.41 9.84
N GLU A 210 -38.92 -24.78 10.85
CA GLU A 210 -40.39 -24.67 10.82
C GLU A 210 -40.86 -23.22 10.61
N THR A 211 -40.13 -22.25 11.17
CA THR A 211 -40.45 -20.83 10.99
C THR A 211 -40.06 -20.33 9.60
N LEU A 212 -38.98 -20.85 9.03
CA LEU A 212 -38.52 -20.49 7.69
C LEU A 212 -39.36 -21.15 6.58
N GLU A 213 -40.03 -22.26 6.82
CA GLU A 213 -40.83 -22.95 5.78
C GLU A 213 -42.24 -22.37 5.59
N LYS A 214 -42.65 -21.40 6.42
CA LYS A 214 -44.02 -20.82 6.40
C LYS A 214 -44.39 -20.04 5.14
N THR A 215 -43.44 -19.59 4.32
CA THR A 215 -43.70 -18.76 3.14
C THR A 215 -42.67 -19.02 2.05
N LYS A 216 -43.06 -18.91 0.76
CA LYS A 216 -42.14 -19.07 -0.38
C LYS A 216 -40.85 -18.23 -0.30
N ARG A 217 -40.92 -17.04 0.29
CA ARG A 217 -39.75 -16.15 0.50
C ARG A 217 -38.79 -16.70 1.56
N THR A 218 -39.32 -17.29 2.62
CA THR A 218 -38.53 -17.84 3.73
C THR A 218 -38.07 -19.27 3.42
N GLN A 219 -38.75 -19.99 2.53
CA GLN A 219 -38.31 -21.29 2.02
C GLN A 219 -36.94 -21.20 1.34
N LYS A 220 -36.72 -20.15 0.53
CA LYS A 220 -35.39 -19.84 -0.02
C LYS A 220 -34.31 -19.54 1.04
N GLN A 221 -34.70 -19.13 2.24
CA GLN A 221 -33.77 -18.93 3.37
C GLN A 221 -33.49 -20.27 4.07
N SER A 222 -34.48 -21.15 4.17
CA SER A 222 -34.32 -22.55 4.61
C SER A 222 -33.33 -23.30 3.72
N ASP A 223 -33.49 -23.21 2.39
CA ASP A 223 -32.58 -23.84 1.42
C ASP A 223 -31.13 -23.34 1.58
N ALA A 224 -30.95 -22.04 1.82
CA ALA A 224 -29.64 -21.44 2.07
C ALA A 224 -29.03 -21.93 3.39
N LEU A 225 -29.85 -22.07 4.44
CA LEU A 225 -29.41 -22.60 5.73
C LEU A 225 -29.03 -24.09 5.63
N LEU A 226 -29.80 -24.91 4.92
CA LEU A 226 -29.47 -26.32 4.66
C LEU A 226 -28.14 -26.46 3.92
N TYR A 227 -27.94 -25.66 2.87
CA TYR A 227 -26.68 -25.67 2.15
C TYR A 227 -25.50 -25.26 3.03
N PHE A 228 -25.67 -24.20 3.85
CA PHE A 228 -24.66 -23.79 4.83
C PHE A 228 -24.33 -24.93 5.82
N LEU A 229 -25.33 -25.62 6.38
CA LEU A 229 -25.11 -26.77 7.28
C LEU A 229 -24.40 -27.93 6.57
N SER A 230 -24.73 -28.20 5.31
CA SER A 230 -24.03 -29.23 4.52
C SER A 230 -22.54 -28.93 4.34
N LEU A 231 -22.18 -27.65 4.18
CA LEU A 231 -20.79 -27.23 4.08
C LEU A 231 -20.06 -27.41 5.41
N LEU A 232 -20.72 -27.12 6.54
CA LEU A 232 -20.19 -27.36 7.89
C LEU A 232 -20.00 -28.86 8.19
N GLN A 233 -20.76 -29.75 7.57
CA GLN A 233 -20.54 -31.19 7.72
C GLN A 233 -19.35 -31.68 6.88
N GLN A 234 -19.10 -31.06 5.71
CA GLN A 234 -18.01 -31.45 4.81
C GLN A 234 -16.65 -30.94 5.29
N GLN A 235 -16.61 -29.70 5.77
CA GLN A 235 -15.44 -29.10 6.38
C GLN A 235 -15.65 -29.23 7.88
N LYS A 236 -14.85 -30.04 8.61
CA LYS A 236 -14.90 -30.16 10.09
C LYS A 236 -14.52 -28.84 10.82
N ASP A 237 -15.01 -27.72 10.33
CA ASP A 237 -14.74 -26.37 10.78
C ASP A 237 -16.08 -25.69 11.09
N VAL A 238 -16.08 -24.83 12.10
CA VAL A 238 -17.26 -24.07 12.55
C VAL A 238 -17.42 -22.79 11.73
N PHE A 239 -16.41 -22.43 10.94
CA PHE A 239 -16.31 -21.17 10.22
C PHE A 239 -16.24 -21.38 8.71
N ILE A 240 -17.18 -20.82 7.96
CA ILE A 240 -17.14 -20.82 6.48
C ILE A 240 -16.85 -19.41 5.98
N ARG A 241 -15.97 -19.28 4.98
CA ARG A 241 -15.64 -17.97 4.40
C ARG A 241 -16.85 -17.39 3.69
N LYS A 242 -17.16 -16.10 3.89
CA LYS A 242 -18.27 -15.43 3.18
C LYS A 242 -18.16 -15.57 1.66
N SER A 243 -16.95 -15.45 1.11
CA SER A 243 -16.69 -15.57 -0.33
C SER A 243 -17.03 -16.96 -0.88
N GLU A 244 -16.89 -18.00 -0.07
CA GLU A 244 -17.17 -19.38 -0.47
C GLU A 244 -18.68 -19.62 -0.57
N LEU A 245 -19.44 -19.11 0.40
CA LEU A 245 -20.90 -19.19 0.40
C LEU A 245 -21.52 -18.53 -0.84
N LEU A 246 -21.01 -17.36 -1.23
CA LEU A 246 -21.51 -16.58 -2.38
C LEU A 246 -20.99 -17.08 -3.72
N SER A 247 -19.97 -17.94 -3.73
CA SER A 247 -19.43 -18.52 -4.98
C SER A 247 -20.34 -19.63 -5.53
N SER A 248 -21.05 -20.33 -4.64
CA SER A 248 -22.08 -21.26 -5.04
C SER A 248 -23.33 -20.46 -5.41
N GLU A 249 -23.85 -20.60 -6.62
CA GLU A 249 -25.09 -19.93 -7.07
C GLU A 249 -26.34 -20.26 -6.20
N ARG A 250 -26.17 -21.11 -5.18
CA ARG A 250 -27.18 -21.57 -4.24
C ARG A 250 -27.51 -20.54 -3.14
N ILE A 251 -26.56 -19.67 -2.77
CA ILE A 251 -26.80 -18.59 -1.78
C ILE A 251 -26.47 -17.23 -2.40
N ASN A 252 -27.44 -16.32 -2.36
CA ASN A 252 -27.23 -14.91 -2.70
C ASN A 252 -27.09 -14.02 -1.45
N GLU A 253 -26.54 -12.82 -1.64
CA GLU A 253 -26.31 -11.84 -0.55
C GLU A 253 -27.59 -11.49 0.21
N SER A 254 -28.76 -11.47 -0.46
CA SER A 254 -30.03 -11.12 0.18
C SER A 254 -30.53 -12.20 1.16
N GLN A 255 -30.33 -13.48 0.84
CA GLN A 255 -30.64 -14.60 1.73
C GLN A 255 -29.70 -14.60 2.93
N LEU A 256 -28.40 -14.39 2.67
CA LEU A 256 -27.37 -14.36 3.71
C LEU A 256 -27.63 -13.23 4.72
N GLN A 257 -27.90 -12.01 4.25
CA GLN A 257 -28.21 -10.87 5.11
C GLN A 257 -29.50 -11.07 5.90
N ALA A 258 -30.49 -11.78 5.36
CA ALA A 258 -31.71 -12.10 6.08
C ALA A 258 -31.46 -13.09 7.24
N LEU A 259 -30.63 -14.12 7.03
CA LEU A 259 -30.25 -15.08 8.08
C LEU A 259 -29.41 -14.41 9.18
N LEU A 260 -28.50 -13.50 8.80
CA LEU A 260 -27.73 -12.68 9.73
C LEU A 260 -28.63 -11.73 10.55
N LYS A 261 -29.58 -11.05 9.90
CA LYS A 261 -30.51 -10.13 10.58
C LYS A 261 -31.43 -10.85 11.56
N LYS A 262 -31.76 -12.12 11.28
CA LYS A 262 -32.55 -12.98 12.17
C LYS A 262 -31.72 -13.58 13.32
N GLY A 263 -30.41 -13.34 13.37
CA GLY A 263 -29.52 -13.89 14.39
C GLY A 263 -29.22 -15.38 14.24
N ILE A 264 -29.61 -16.00 13.12
CA ILE A 264 -29.38 -17.43 12.85
C ILE A 264 -27.91 -17.69 12.52
N LEU A 265 -27.32 -16.80 11.73
CA LEU A 265 -25.90 -16.80 11.39
C LEU A 265 -25.22 -15.58 12.02
N GLU A 266 -23.93 -15.72 12.31
CA GLU A 266 -23.09 -14.66 12.86
C GLU A 266 -21.86 -14.42 11.98
N LYS A 267 -21.36 -13.18 11.99
CA LYS A 267 -20.12 -12.81 11.28
C LYS A 267 -18.97 -12.74 12.26
N HIS A 268 -17.86 -13.37 11.91
CA HIS A 268 -16.60 -13.26 12.62
C HIS A 268 -15.50 -12.82 11.66
N ASP A 269 -14.94 -11.64 11.90
CA ASP A 269 -13.74 -11.20 11.18
C ASP A 269 -12.51 -11.80 11.87
N LYS A 270 -11.78 -12.67 11.14
CA LYS A 270 -10.51 -13.22 11.61
C LYS A 270 -9.36 -12.62 10.81
N THR A 271 -8.31 -12.25 11.53
CA THR A 271 -7.04 -11.81 10.97
C THR A 271 -6.28 -13.03 10.48
N LEU A 272 -6.04 -13.17 9.17
CA LEU A 272 -5.16 -14.22 8.66
C LEU A 272 -3.71 -13.79 8.90
N SER A 273 -3.05 -14.37 9.89
CA SER A 273 -1.57 -14.38 9.91
C SER A 273 -1.11 -15.28 8.77
N ARG A 274 -0.20 -14.77 7.94
CA ARG A 274 0.61 -15.62 7.08
C ARG A 274 1.54 -16.47 7.94
#